data_AF-A0A3D0VXH6-F1
#
_entry.id   AF-A0A3D0VXH6-F1
#
_cell.length_a   1.000
_cell.length_b   1.000
_cell.length_c   1.000
_cell.angle_alpha   90.00
_cell.angle_beta   90.00
_cell.angle_gamma   90.00
#
_symmetry.space_group_name_H-M   'P 1'
#
loop_
_entity.id
_entity.type
_entity.pdbx_description
1 polymer ?
#
loop_
_entity_poly.entity_id
_entity_poly.type
_entity_poly.pdbx_seq_one_letter_code
_entity_poly.pdbx_strand_id
1 'polypeptide(L)'
;MENRFYEEYTALKQRILEKQFSRMNKEQLEAVFRVKGPLLILAGAGSGKTTVLVNRVAYLVRFGNAYHSSFMPQDITEEDMVFLRQAAQGGQASPERLTALLADQPPNPWNVLAITFTNKAANELKERLEK
;
A
#
# COMPACT_ATOMS: atom_id res chain seq x y z
N MET A 1 5.71 25.20 13.55
CA MET A 1 6.71 24.12 13.41
C MET A 1 6.03 22.79 13.11
N GLU A 2 4.93 22.44 13.79
CA GLU A 2 4.12 21.21 13.53
C GLU A 2 3.74 21.00 12.05
N ASN A 3 3.39 22.05 11.31
CA ASN A 3 2.96 21.89 9.92
C ASN A 3 4.05 21.33 8.99
N ARG A 4 5.32 21.75 9.16
CA ARG A 4 6.42 21.24 8.31
C ARG A 4 6.73 19.78 8.57
N PHE A 5 6.64 19.37 9.83
CA PHE A 5 6.92 17.98 10.23
C PHE A 5 5.85 17.03 9.67
N TYR A 6 4.58 17.43 9.78
CA TYR A 6 3.45 16.72 9.17
C TYR A 6 3.54 16.64 7.64
N GLU A 7 3.88 17.75 6.98
CA GLU A 7 4.08 17.81 5.52
C GLU A 7 5.20 16.86 5.08
N GLU A 8 6.32 16.84 5.82
CA GLU A 8 7.44 15.94 5.55
C GLU A 8 7.04 14.47 5.73
N TYR A 9 6.40 14.11 6.84
CA TYR A 9 5.92 12.75 7.08
C TYR A 9 5.00 12.28 5.95
N THR A 10 4.05 13.14 5.56
CA THR A 10 3.08 12.84 4.50
C THR A 10 3.79 12.59 3.17
N ALA A 11 4.76 13.43 2.80
CA ALA A 11 5.54 13.28 1.58
C ALA A 11 6.40 12.00 1.59
N LEU A 12 7.04 11.69 2.72
CA LEU A 12 7.84 10.47 2.88
C LEU A 12 6.96 9.22 2.77
N LYS A 13 5.82 9.19 3.45
CA LYS A 13 4.84 8.10 3.37
C LYS A 13 4.43 7.80 1.93
N GLN A 14 4.01 8.83 1.18
CA GLN A 14 3.60 8.66 -0.22
C GLN A 14 4.74 8.13 -1.09
N ARG A 15 5.93 8.72 -0.95
CA ARG A 15 7.12 8.31 -1.72
C ARG A 15 7.55 6.87 -1.44
N ILE A 16 7.50 6.43 -0.18
CA ILE A 16 7.81 5.05 0.21
C ILE A 16 6.81 4.09 -0.41
N LEU A 17 5.51 4.38 -0.30
CA LEU A 17 4.45 3.53 -0.84
C LEU A 17 4.56 3.44 -2.38
N GLU A 18 4.73 4.56 -3.08
CA GLU A 18 4.94 4.55 -4.54
C GLU A 18 6.15 3.72 -4.94
N LYS A 19 7.25 3.83 -4.19
CA LYS A 19 8.46 3.04 -4.45
C LYS A 19 8.23 1.54 -4.27
N GLN A 20 7.46 1.14 -3.24
CA GLN A 20 7.12 -0.26 -2.99
C GLN A 20 6.33 -0.88 -4.15
N PHE A 21 5.56 -0.07 -4.87
CA PHE A 21 4.78 -0.47 -6.04
C PHE A 21 5.35 0.06 -7.36
N SER A 22 6.65 0.39 -7.40
CA SER A 22 7.31 1.04 -8.56
C SER A 22 7.25 0.29 -9.89
N ARG A 23 6.90 -1.00 -9.90
CA ARG A 23 6.68 -1.80 -11.12
C ARG A 23 5.32 -1.53 -11.79
N MET A 24 4.43 -0.81 -11.12
CA MET A 24 3.08 -0.50 -11.59
C MET A 24 3.07 0.87 -12.26
N ASN A 25 2.23 1.03 -13.30
CA ASN A 25 2.00 2.34 -13.89
C ASN A 25 1.05 3.19 -13.02
N LYS A 26 0.83 4.45 -13.41
CA LYS A 26 0.03 5.41 -12.65
C LYS A 26 -1.41 4.91 -12.42
N GLU A 27 -2.06 4.38 -13.44
CA GLU A 27 -3.45 3.92 -13.37
C GLU A 27 -3.59 2.68 -12.46
N GLN A 28 -2.60 1.78 -12.51
CA GLN A 28 -2.53 0.62 -11.63
C GLN A 28 -2.28 1.02 -10.17
N LEU A 29 -1.42 2.01 -9.93
CA LEU A 29 -1.17 2.55 -8.58
C LEU A 29 -2.43 3.21 -8.00
N GLU A 30 -3.13 4.01 -8.79
CA GLU A 30 -4.41 4.62 -8.39
C GLU A 30 -5.43 3.53 -8.00
N ALA A 31 -5.53 2.47 -8.81
CA ALA A 31 -6.37 1.33 -8.51
C ALA A 31 -5.92 0.55 -7.26
N VAL A 32 -4.63 0.54 -6.89
CA VAL A 32 -4.14 -0.09 -5.66
C VAL A 32 -4.45 0.76 -4.43
N PHE A 33 -4.17 2.07 -4.49
CA PHE A 33 -4.30 2.97 -3.34
C PHE A 33 -5.75 3.40 -3.03
N ARG A 34 -6.68 3.24 -3.97
CA ARG A 34 -8.09 3.61 -3.79
C ARG A 34 -8.85 2.62 -2.90
N VAL A 35 -8.61 2.58 -1.59
CA VAL A 35 -9.22 1.56 -0.70
C VAL A 35 -10.62 1.90 -0.17
N LYS A 36 -11.03 3.17 -0.23
CA LYS A 36 -12.35 3.62 0.24
C LYS A 36 -13.35 3.78 -0.92
N GLY A 37 -14.59 3.37 -0.65
CA GLY A 37 -15.73 3.52 -1.55
C GLY A 37 -15.74 2.54 -2.73
N PRO A 38 -16.80 2.59 -3.55
CA PRO A 38 -16.90 1.77 -4.76
C PRO A 38 -15.77 2.09 -5.76
N LEU A 39 -15.26 1.06 -6.44
CA LEU A 39 -14.23 1.17 -7.47
C LEU A 39 -14.54 0.27 -8.66
N LEU A 40 -14.55 0.84 -9.86
CA LEU A 40 -14.64 0.11 -11.14
C LEU A 40 -13.30 0.20 -11.87
N ILE A 41 -12.72 -0.94 -12.23
CA ILE A 41 -11.48 -1.02 -13.01
C ILE A 41 -11.82 -1.58 -14.39
N LEU A 42 -11.65 -0.77 -15.44
CA LEU A 42 -11.81 -1.19 -16.82
C LEU A 42 -10.43 -1.53 -17.40
N ALA A 43 -10.28 -2.76 -17.90
CA ALA A 43 -8.97 -3.28 -18.25
C ALA A 43 -9.02 -4.32 -19.37
N GLY A 44 -8.23 -4.11 -20.43
CA GLY A 44 -8.11 -5.03 -21.57
C GLY A 44 -7.31 -6.30 -21.26
N ALA A 45 -7.10 -7.13 -22.28
CA ALA A 45 -6.16 -8.26 -22.19
C ALA A 45 -4.72 -7.74 -21.95
N GLY A 46 -3.92 -8.49 -21.17
CA GLY A 46 -2.52 -8.14 -20.92
C GLY A 46 -2.24 -6.94 -20.00
N SER A 47 -3.25 -6.18 -19.55
CA SER A 47 -3.07 -4.94 -18.77
C SER A 47 -2.67 -5.13 -17.29
N GLY A 48 -2.39 -6.36 -16.85
CA GLY A 48 -2.00 -6.64 -15.47
C GLY A 48 -3.15 -6.68 -14.44
N LYS A 49 -4.41 -6.94 -14.86
CA LYS A 49 -5.59 -7.06 -13.96
C LYS A 49 -5.31 -7.85 -12.67
N THR A 50 -4.76 -9.05 -12.81
CA THR A 50 -4.43 -9.92 -11.67
C THR A 50 -3.34 -9.30 -10.79
N THR A 51 -2.32 -8.67 -11.39
CA THR A 51 -1.28 -7.96 -10.66
C THR A 51 -1.86 -6.81 -9.83
N VAL A 52 -2.82 -6.05 -10.38
CA VAL A 52 -3.52 -5.00 -9.64
C VAL A 52 -4.31 -5.58 -8.46
N LEU A 53 -5.08 -6.64 -8.68
CA LEU A 53 -5.86 -7.27 -7.60
C LEU A 53 -4.98 -7.77 -6.46
N VAL A 54 -3.89 -8.47 -6.77
CA VAL A 54 -2.94 -8.99 -5.76
C VAL A 54 -2.32 -7.84 -4.97
N ASN A 55 -1.75 -6.85 -5.66
CA ASN A 55 -1.09 -5.73 -4.99
C ASN A 55 -2.07 -4.87 -4.20
N ARG A 56 -3.32 -4.76 -4.67
CA ARG A 56 -4.40 -4.07 -3.95
C ARG A 56 -4.77 -4.78 -2.66
N VAL A 57 -4.92 -6.11 -2.68
CA VAL A 57 -5.19 -6.89 -1.46
C VAL A 57 -4.01 -6.78 -0.49
N ALA A 58 -2.78 -6.95 -0.98
CA ALA A 58 -1.58 -6.81 -0.16
C ALA A 58 -1.45 -5.41 0.45
N TYR A 59 -1.71 -4.36 -0.34
CA TYR A 59 -1.70 -2.97 0.12
C TYR A 59 -2.77 -2.73 1.17
N LEU A 60 -4.02 -3.15 0.90
CA LEU A 60 -5.15 -2.97 1.81
C LEU A 60 -4.87 -3.60 3.17
N VAL A 61 -4.45 -4.86 3.20
CA VAL A 61 -4.19 -5.60 4.44
C VAL A 61 -3.00 -5.04 5.21
N ARG A 62 -1.96 -4.54 4.51
CA ARG A 62 -0.76 -4.03 5.18
C ARG A 62 -0.92 -2.59 5.65
N PHE A 63 -1.43 -1.72 4.79
CA PHE A 63 -1.37 -0.28 4.99
C PHE A 63 -2.74 0.40 5.11
N GLY A 64 -3.83 -0.29 4.76
CA GLY A 64 -5.17 0.29 4.77
C GLY A 64 -5.25 1.52 3.87
N ASN A 65 -5.65 2.66 4.45
CA ASN A 65 -5.87 3.93 3.73
C ASN A 65 -4.63 4.85 3.71
N ALA A 66 -3.45 4.33 4.05
CA ALA A 66 -2.24 5.11 4.30
C ALA A 66 -1.93 6.21 3.27
N TYR A 67 -2.06 5.93 1.97
CA TYR A 67 -1.62 6.83 0.89
C TYR A 67 -2.44 8.12 0.79
N HIS A 68 -3.75 8.02 1.00
CA HIS A 68 -4.67 9.17 0.99
C HIS A 68 -5.02 9.68 2.39
N SER A 69 -4.49 9.04 3.43
CA SER A 69 -4.79 9.42 4.80
C SER A 69 -3.94 10.60 5.28
N SER A 70 -4.57 11.50 6.02
CA SER A 70 -3.91 12.50 6.85
C SER A 70 -3.46 11.96 8.21
N PHE A 71 -3.63 10.66 8.46
CA PHE A 71 -3.17 10.04 9.70
C PHE A 71 -1.63 10.11 9.80
N MET A 72 -1.17 10.56 10.97
CA MET A 72 0.21 10.52 11.44
C MET A 72 0.17 10.07 12.91
N PRO A 73 1.01 9.10 13.33
CA PRO A 73 1.12 8.72 14.73
C PRO A 73 1.51 9.93 15.60
N GLN A 74 0.87 10.10 16.75
CA GLN A 74 1.13 11.24 17.66
C GLN A 74 2.49 11.13 18.36
N ASP A 75 2.96 9.90 18.53
CA ASP A 75 4.19 9.50 19.21
C ASP A 75 5.36 9.27 18.25
N ILE A 76 5.23 9.68 16.98
CA ILE A 76 6.30 9.57 16.00
C ILE A 76 7.53 10.36 16.46
N THR A 77 8.70 9.71 16.39
CA THR A 77 9.95 10.30 16.86
C THR A 77 10.81 10.82 15.71
N GLU A 78 11.82 11.64 16.01
CA GLU A 78 12.83 12.02 15.02
C GLU A 78 13.62 10.80 14.49
N GLU A 79 13.81 9.77 15.30
CA GLU A 79 14.43 8.51 14.85
C GLU A 79 13.58 7.84 13.76
N ASP A 80 12.26 7.83 13.95
CA ASP A 80 11.33 7.30 12.95
C ASP A 80 11.37 8.13 11.66
N MET A 81 11.47 9.46 11.77
CA MET A 81 11.63 10.32 10.59
C MET A 81 12.94 10.05 9.85
N VAL A 82 14.06 9.86 10.56
CA VAL A 82 15.33 9.44 9.96
C VAL A 82 15.18 8.09 9.25
N PHE A 83 14.54 7.12 9.88
CA PHE A 83 14.23 5.82 9.27
C PHE A 83 13.40 5.97 7.99
N LEU A 84 12.33 6.78 8.01
CA LEU A 84 11.48 7.03 6.85
C LEU A 84 12.24 7.75 5.72
N ARG A 85 13.09 8.73 6.03
CA ARG A 85 13.96 9.38 5.04
C ARG A 85 14.89 8.38 4.35
N GLN A 86 15.52 7.48 5.11
CA GLN A 86 16.37 6.43 4.57
C GLN A 86 15.58 5.43 3.71
N ALA A 87 14.41 5.00 4.18
CA ALA A 87 13.52 4.11 3.43
C ALA A 87 13.09 4.73 2.09
N ALA A 88 12.72 6.02 2.08
CA ALA A 88 12.33 6.75 0.87
C ALA A 88 13.48 6.85 -0.16
N GLN A 89 14.74 6.89 0.31
CA GLN A 89 15.93 6.87 -0.55
C GLN A 89 16.26 5.46 -1.06
N GLY A 90 15.68 4.41 -0.48
CA GLY A 90 15.90 3.01 -0.88
C GLY A 90 16.89 2.24 -0.03
N GLY A 91 17.14 2.71 1.19
CA GLY A 91 17.80 1.90 2.20
C GLY A 91 16.98 0.64 2.50
N GLN A 92 17.67 -0.39 2.98
CA GLN A 92 17.02 -1.61 3.45
C GLN A 92 16.21 -1.27 4.72
N ALA A 93 14.90 -1.43 4.65
CA ALA A 93 13.98 -1.08 5.73
C ALA A 93 13.22 -2.32 6.19
N SER A 94 13.05 -2.48 7.52
CA SER A 94 12.20 -3.54 8.07
C SER A 94 10.75 -3.35 7.59
N PRO A 95 10.16 -4.35 6.91
CA PRO A 95 8.76 -4.30 6.48
C PRO A 95 7.77 -4.09 7.63
N GLU A 96 8.06 -4.66 8.79
CA GLU A 96 7.23 -4.60 10.00
C GLU A 96 7.24 -3.18 10.57
N ARG A 97 8.43 -2.58 10.72
CA ARG A 97 8.56 -1.19 11.20
C ARG A 97 7.91 -0.20 10.23
N LEU A 98 8.09 -0.38 8.92
CA LEU A 98 7.38 0.43 7.91
C LEU A 98 5.87 0.32 8.04
N THR A 99 5.36 -0.90 8.23
CA THR A 99 3.92 -1.13 8.38
C THR A 99 3.39 -0.43 9.63
N ALA A 100 4.08 -0.54 10.77
CA ALA A 100 3.70 0.12 12.02
C ALA A 100 3.65 1.64 11.90
N LEU A 101 4.58 2.25 11.16
CA LEU A 101 4.67 3.71 11.03
C LEU A 101 3.74 4.30 9.96
N LEU A 102 3.36 3.52 8.96
CA LEU A 102 2.64 4.03 7.78
C LEU A 102 1.17 3.60 7.71
N ALA A 103 0.81 2.47 8.32
CA ALA A 103 -0.54 1.93 8.19
C ALA A 103 -1.60 2.85 8.79
N ASP A 104 -2.72 2.98 8.08
CA ASP A 104 -3.92 3.68 8.57
C ASP A 104 -5.12 2.77 8.41
N GLN A 105 -5.64 2.28 9.54
CA GLN A 105 -6.83 1.42 9.61
C GLN A 105 -6.80 0.22 8.63
N PRO A 106 -5.72 -0.59 8.57
CA PRO A 106 -5.74 -1.82 7.79
C PRO A 106 -6.81 -2.77 8.34
N PRO A 107 -7.66 -3.37 7.47
CA PRO A 107 -8.57 -4.41 7.91
C PRO A 107 -7.78 -5.69 8.22
N ASN A 108 -8.31 -6.51 9.14
CA ASN A 108 -7.81 -7.86 9.30
C ASN A 108 -7.97 -8.67 8.00
N PRO A 109 -7.08 -9.62 7.69
CA PRO A 109 -7.16 -10.41 6.46
C PRO A 109 -8.51 -11.10 6.23
N TRP A 110 -9.16 -11.59 7.30
CA TRP A 110 -10.47 -12.25 7.23
C TRP A 110 -11.64 -11.30 6.92
N ASN A 111 -11.42 -9.98 6.89
CA ASN A 111 -12.40 -8.99 6.43
C ASN A 111 -12.28 -8.69 4.92
N VAL A 112 -11.39 -9.39 4.20
CA VAL A 112 -11.19 -9.23 2.76
C VAL A 112 -11.69 -10.49 2.04
N LEU A 113 -12.59 -10.30 1.08
CA LEU A 113 -13.09 -11.35 0.20
C LEU A 113 -12.71 -11.06 -1.25
N ALA A 114 -11.98 -11.98 -1.88
CA ALA A 114 -11.67 -11.94 -3.30
C ALA A 114 -12.34 -13.12 -4.01
N ILE A 115 -13.17 -12.83 -5.02
CA ILE A 115 -13.95 -13.83 -5.76
C ILE A 115 -13.50 -13.85 -7.21
N THR A 116 -13.43 -15.04 -7.80
CA THR A 116 -13.09 -15.25 -9.21
C THR A 116 -13.88 -16.43 -9.78
N PHE A 117 -13.97 -16.52 -11.09
CA PHE A 117 -14.83 -17.50 -11.79
C PHE A 117 -14.28 -18.92 -11.78
N THR A 118 -12.98 -19.12 -11.57
CA THR A 118 -12.36 -20.45 -11.67
C THR A 118 -11.43 -20.74 -10.50
N ASN A 119 -11.37 -22.00 -10.08
CA ASN A 119 -10.44 -22.46 -9.05
C ASN A 119 -8.97 -22.21 -9.45
N LYS A 120 -8.65 -22.34 -10.74
CA LYS A 120 -7.29 -22.05 -11.24
C LYS A 120 -6.89 -20.59 -10.96
N ALA A 121 -7.77 -19.64 -11.26
CA ALA A 121 -7.50 -18.23 -10.98
C ALA A 121 -7.44 -17.94 -9.48
N ALA A 122 -8.25 -18.63 -8.67
CA ALA A 122 -8.22 -18.49 -7.21
C ALA A 122 -6.88 -18.96 -6.63
N ASN A 123 -6.39 -20.12 -7.09
CA ASN A 123 -5.09 -20.65 -6.69
C ASN A 123 -3.94 -19.74 -7.12
N GLU A 124 -3.97 -19.22 -8.35
CA GLU A 124 -2.96 -18.28 -8.83
C GLU A 124 -2.92 -16.98 -8.00
N LEU A 125 -4.09 -16.45 -7.62
CA LEU A 125 -4.17 -15.28 -6.72
C LEU A 125 -3.56 -15.59 -5.35
N LYS A 126 -3.89 -16.77 -4.77
CA LYS A 126 -3.35 -17.22 -3.49
C LYS A 126 -1.83 -17.34 -3.51
N GLU A 127 -1.28 -18.06 -4.49
CA GLU A 127 0.17 -18.26 -4.64
C GLU A 127 0.95 -16.95 -4.79
N ARG A 128 0.31 -15.92 -5.38
CA ARG A 128 0.93 -14.59 -5.54
C ARG A 128 0.87 -13.76 -4.26
N LEU A 129 -0.09 -14.01 -3.36
CA LEU A 129 -0.22 -13.33 -2.06
C LEU A 129 0.68 -13.94 -0.99
N GLU A 130 1.06 -15.21 -1.14
CA GLU A 130 1.98 -15.91 -0.23
C GLU A 130 3.46 -15.58 -0.47
N LYS A 131 3.78 -14.83 -1.54
CA LYS A 131 5.13 -14.38 -1.91
C LYS A 131 5.42 -12.99 -1.37
#